data_AF-A0A519EB39-F1
#
_entry.id   AF-A0A519EB39-F1
#
_cell.length_a   1.000
_cell.length_b   1.000
_cell.length_c   1.000
_cell.angle_alpha   90.00
_cell.angle_beta   90.00
_cell.angle_gamma   90.00
#
_symmetry.space_group_name_H-M   'P 1'
#
loop_
_entity.id
_entity.type
_entity.pdbx_description
1 polymer ?
#
loop_
_entity_poly.entity_id
_entity_poly.type
_entity_poly.pdbx_seq_one_letter_code
_entity_poly.pdbx_strand_id
1 'polypeptide(L)'
;MAEWRAKNADHVKEYSRVADKEYRSKAEVQLARWMRNLHENYKMSPQDFNALWTKQEGKCEVCAVEMAPRGKQKNSVCVDHNHSTGEVRGLLCRDCNRGLGVFRDNPTLLEAAAKYLRDKGHYGHDLT
;
A
#
# COMPACT_ATOMS: atom_id res chain seq x y z
N MET A 1 -26.19 -34.55 0.45
CA MET A 1 -25.16 -33.49 0.56
C MET A 1 -25.50 -32.23 -0.24
N ALA A 2 -25.87 -32.34 -1.53
CA ALA A 2 -26.21 -31.19 -2.37
C ALA A 2 -27.44 -30.40 -1.87
N GLU A 3 -28.52 -31.08 -1.50
CA GLU A 3 -29.75 -30.45 -0.98
C GLU A 3 -29.54 -29.72 0.36
N TRP A 4 -28.68 -30.25 1.23
CA TRP A 4 -28.33 -29.59 2.50
C TRP A 4 -27.54 -28.31 2.25
N ARG A 5 -26.56 -28.34 1.33
CA ARG A 5 -25.79 -27.14 0.96
C ARG A 5 -26.65 -26.06 0.31
N ALA A 6 -27.63 -26.44 -0.52
CA ALA A 6 -28.57 -25.50 -1.12
C ALA A 6 -29.47 -24.82 -0.06
N LYS A 7 -29.99 -25.61 0.89
CA LYS A 7 -30.81 -25.09 2.00
C LYS A 7 -30.03 -24.29 3.05
N ASN A 8 -28.72 -24.46 3.11
CA ASN A 8 -27.81 -23.78 4.04
C ASN A 8 -26.81 -22.86 3.31
N ALA A 9 -27.14 -22.40 2.11
CA ALA A 9 -26.19 -21.69 1.24
C ALA A 9 -25.60 -20.45 1.93
N ASP A 10 -26.42 -19.68 2.64
CA ASP A 10 -25.96 -18.50 3.38
C ASP A 10 -25.04 -18.85 4.55
N HIS A 11 -25.36 -19.92 5.29
CA HIS A 11 -24.52 -20.40 6.39
C HIS A 11 -23.19 -20.99 5.88
N VAL A 12 -23.22 -21.72 4.76
CA VAL A 12 -22.00 -22.24 4.09
C VAL A 12 -21.15 -21.09 3.58
N LYS A 13 -21.77 -20.05 2.99
CA LYS A 13 -21.09 -18.85 2.51
C LYS A 13 -20.45 -18.08 3.66
N GLU A 14 -21.17 -17.89 4.75
CA GLU A 14 -20.68 -17.18 5.92
C GLU A 14 -19.56 -17.96 6.62
N TYR A 15 -19.74 -19.26 6.87
CA TYR A 15 -18.70 -20.14 7.40
C TYR A 15 -17.45 -20.10 6.51
N SER A 16 -17.62 -20.20 5.19
CA SER A 16 -16.51 -20.14 4.23
C SER A 16 -15.82 -18.77 4.26
N ARG A 17 -16.57 -17.67 4.43
CA ARG A 17 -16.03 -16.31 4.55
C ARG A 17 -15.20 -16.14 5.83
N VAL A 18 -15.69 -16.66 6.95
CA VAL A 18 -14.98 -16.63 8.24
C VAL A 18 -13.72 -17.48 8.17
N ALA A 19 -13.82 -18.73 7.69
CA ALA A 19 -12.68 -19.62 7.51
C ALA A 19 -11.64 -19.05 6.54
N ASP A 20 -12.05 -18.42 5.44
CA ASP A 20 -11.15 -17.71 4.52
C ASP A 20 -10.50 -16.50 5.18
N LYS A 21 -11.23 -15.71 5.98
CA LYS A 21 -10.66 -14.59 6.74
C LYS A 21 -9.60 -15.07 7.72
N GLU A 22 -9.88 -16.12 8.48
CA GLU A 22 -8.94 -16.73 9.42
C GLU A 22 -7.71 -17.26 8.70
N TYR A 23 -7.89 -18.05 7.64
CA TYR A 23 -6.79 -18.56 6.83
C TYR A 23 -5.91 -17.44 6.27
N ARG A 24 -6.53 -16.37 5.74
CA ARG A 24 -5.80 -15.20 5.21
C ARG A 24 -5.08 -14.38 6.27
N SER A 25 -5.50 -14.48 7.53
CA SER A 25 -4.86 -13.78 8.64
C SER A 25 -3.58 -14.45 9.13
N LYS A 26 -3.39 -15.74 8.81
CA LYS A 26 -2.21 -16.50 9.22
C LYS A 26 -0.92 -15.88 8.69
N ALA A 27 0.11 -15.82 9.54
CA ALA A 27 1.36 -15.11 9.25
C ALA A 27 2.08 -15.65 8.01
N GLU A 28 2.13 -16.99 7.86
CA GLU A 28 2.74 -17.66 6.72
C GLU A 28 2.03 -17.33 5.39
N VAL A 29 0.70 -17.22 5.43
CA VAL A 29 -0.10 -16.85 4.25
C VAL A 29 0.16 -15.39 3.87
N GLN A 30 0.24 -14.50 4.86
CA GLN A 30 0.53 -13.09 4.65
C GLN A 30 1.96 -12.85 4.15
N LEU A 31 2.93 -13.63 4.64
CA LEU A 31 4.31 -13.58 4.18
C LEU A 31 4.41 -14.04 2.72
N ALA A 32 3.84 -15.20 2.39
CA ALA A 32 3.84 -15.73 1.02
C ALA A 32 3.14 -14.77 0.03
N ARG A 33 2.01 -14.17 0.44
CA ARG A 33 1.31 -13.15 -0.36
C ARG A 33 2.17 -11.91 -0.60
N TRP A 34 2.86 -11.43 0.43
CA TRP A 34 3.74 -10.28 0.31
C TRP A 34 4.94 -10.56 -0.60
N MET A 35 5.60 -11.71 -0.45
CA MET A 35 6.71 -12.13 -1.31
C MET A 35 6.28 -12.24 -2.76
N ARG A 36 5.13 -12.88 -3.03
CA ARG A 36 4.57 -12.97 -4.38
C ARG A 36 4.28 -11.59 -4.96
N ASN A 37 3.67 -10.71 -4.17
CA ASN A 37 3.36 -9.35 -4.61
C ASN A 37 4.63 -8.56 -4.97
N LEU A 38 5.69 -8.65 -4.17
CA LEU A 38 6.98 -8.02 -4.47
C LEU A 38 7.54 -8.51 -5.81
N HIS A 39 7.52 -9.82 -6.03
CA HIS A 39 8.02 -10.41 -7.26
C HIS A 39 7.15 -10.08 -8.48
N GLU A 40 5.84 -10.24 -8.39
CA GLU A 40 4.94 -10.09 -9.54
C GLU A 40 4.82 -8.64 -9.99
N ASN A 41 4.58 -7.73 -9.04
CA ASN A 41 4.24 -6.34 -9.34
C ASN A 41 5.44 -5.40 -9.38
N TYR A 42 6.51 -5.69 -8.62
CA TYR A 42 7.63 -4.77 -8.48
C TYR A 42 8.97 -5.36 -8.93
N LYS A 43 9.00 -6.65 -9.33
CA LYS A 43 10.24 -7.37 -9.70
C LYS A 43 11.32 -7.28 -8.60
N MET A 44 10.90 -7.26 -7.34
CA MET A 44 11.76 -7.15 -6.17
C MET A 44 11.85 -8.45 -5.40
N SER A 45 13.02 -8.73 -4.85
CA SER A 45 13.20 -9.69 -3.76
C SER A 45 12.88 -9.06 -2.40
N PRO A 46 12.64 -9.86 -1.34
CA PRO A 46 12.58 -9.36 0.02
C PRO A 46 13.85 -8.59 0.45
N GLN A 47 15.01 -8.98 -0.07
CA GLN A 47 16.29 -8.33 0.19
C GLN A 47 16.33 -6.92 -0.40
N ASP A 48 15.85 -6.74 -1.63
CA ASP A 48 15.75 -5.42 -2.26
C ASP A 48 14.83 -4.49 -1.46
N PHE A 49 13.68 -5.02 -1.01
CA PHE A 49 12.76 -4.26 -0.17
C PHE A 49 13.41 -3.84 1.14
N ASN A 50 14.09 -4.78 1.82
CA ASN A 50 14.76 -4.49 3.08
C ASN A 50 15.92 -3.50 2.90
N ALA A 51 16.65 -3.56 1.79
CA ALA A 51 17.70 -2.60 1.47
C ALA A 51 17.12 -1.18 1.32
N LEU A 52 16.01 -1.01 0.61
CA LEU A 52 15.30 0.27 0.52
C LEU A 52 14.77 0.73 1.88
N TRP A 53 14.15 -0.20 2.64
CA TRP A 53 13.64 0.10 3.98
C TRP A 53 14.74 0.62 4.90
N THR A 54 15.89 -0.03 4.94
CA THR A 54 17.04 0.38 5.73
C THR A 54 17.62 1.70 5.23
N LYS A 55 17.78 1.87 3.92
CA LYS A 55 18.26 3.13 3.31
C LYS A 55 17.37 4.32 3.67
N GLN A 56 16.05 4.10 3.76
CA GLN A 56 15.07 5.12 4.13
C GLN A 56 14.79 5.19 5.63
N GLU A 57 15.50 4.43 6.47
CA GLU A 57 15.29 4.39 7.93
C GLU A 57 13.82 4.09 8.33
N GLY A 58 13.11 3.31 7.51
CA GLY A 58 11.68 3.03 7.71
C GLY A 58 10.75 4.24 7.54
N LYS A 59 11.21 5.32 6.90
CA LYS A 59 10.45 6.57 6.71
C LYS A 59 10.03 6.78 5.26
N CYS A 60 8.90 7.47 5.09
CA CYS A 60 8.40 7.85 3.78
C CYS A 60 9.40 8.78 3.06
N GLU A 61 9.78 8.46 1.82
CA GLU A 61 10.75 9.27 1.07
C GLU A 61 10.23 10.69 0.72
N VAL A 62 8.91 10.88 0.70
CA VAL A 62 8.28 12.19 0.41
C VAL A 62 8.06 13.03 1.66
N CYS A 63 7.50 12.45 2.72
CA CYS A 63 7.03 13.21 3.89
C CYS A 63 7.73 12.84 5.20
N ALA A 64 8.75 11.99 5.16
CA ALA A 64 9.61 11.59 6.28
C ALA A 64 8.94 10.93 7.50
N VAL A 65 7.60 10.75 7.51
CA VAL A 65 6.90 10.06 8.60
C VAL A 65 7.32 8.60 8.69
N GLU A 66 7.42 8.11 9.92
CA GLU A 66 7.66 6.69 10.20
C GLU A 66 6.54 5.84 9.61
N MET A 67 6.95 4.87 8.80
CA MET A 67 6.02 3.98 8.14
C MET A 67 5.80 2.73 8.98
N ALA A 68 4.57 2.28 8.99
CA ALA A 68 4.25 0.96 9.48
C ALA A 68 4.51 -0.06 8.36
N PRO A 69 5.24 -1.16 8.63
CA PRO A 69 5.71 -2.09 7.59
C PRO A 69 4.59 -2.91 6.94
N ARG A 70 3.42 -2.97 7.58
CA ARG A 70 2.22 -3.67 7.08
C ARG A 70 0.96 -2.98 7.58
N GLY A 71 -0.14 -3.15 6.85
CA GLY A 71 -1.47 -2.72 7.29
C GLY A 71 -2.20 -1.90 6.23
N LYS A 72 -3.19 -1.11 6.67
CA LYS A 72 -4.05 -0.27 5.81
C LYS A 72 -4.16 1.18 6.30
N GLN A 73 -3.46 1.52 7.38
CA GLN A 73 -3.35 2.86 7.94
C GLN A 73 -2.63 3.82 6.98
N LYS A 74 -2.79 5.12 7.23
CA LYS A 74 -2.24 6.21 6.42
C LYS A 74 -0.72 6.14 6.25
N ASN A 75 -0.02 5.74 7.31
CA ASN A 75 1.43 5.55 7.29
C ASN A 75 1.88 4.12 6.92
N SER A 76 1.00 3.28 6.37
CA SER A 76 1.45 1.96 5.86
C SER A 76 2.38 2.15 4.67
N VAL A 77 3.45 1.37 4.61
CA VAL A 77 4.39 1.38 3.48
C VAL A 77 3.74 0.89 2.19
N CYS A 78 4.06 1.56 1.09
CA CYS A 78 3.73 1.23 -0.29
C CYS A 78 5.02 1.26 -1.12
N VAL A 79 5.13 0.36 -2.10
CA VAL A 79 6.22 0.40 -3.09
C VAL A 79 5.76 1.28 -4.23
N ASP A 80 6.39 2.45 -4.36
CA ASP A 80 6.11 3.39 -5.42
C ASP A 80 6.93 3.03 -6.68
N HIS A 81 6.27 3.03 -7.83
CA HIS A 81 6.88 2.58 -9.08
C HIS A 81 6.27 3.31 -10.27
N ASN A 82 7.04 3.40 -11.34
CA ASN A 82 6.56 3.93 -12.60
C ASN A 82 5.61 2.92 -13.26
N HIS A 83 4.35 3.31 -13.47
CA HIS A 83 3.34 2.45 -14.08
C HIS A 83 3.60 2.07 -15.55
N SER A 84 4.51 2.76 -16.24
CA SER A 84 4.89 2.46 -17.63
C SER A 84 6.09 1.52 -17.73
N THR A 85 7.08 1.66 -16.84
CA THR A 85 8.34 0.90 -16.91
C THR A 85 8.45 -0.20 -15.86
N GLY A 86 7.66 -0.13 -14.79
CA GLY A 86 7.79 -0.99 -13.62
C GLY A 86 8.99 -0.64 -12.71
N GLU A 87 9.74 0.41 -13.04
CA GLU A 87 10.88 0.86 -12.24
C GLU A 87 10.42 1.35 -10.86
N VAL A 88 11.00 0.78 -9.81
CA VAL A 88 10.72 1.17 -8.43
C VAL A 88 11.43 2.48 -8.12
N ARG A 89 10.66 3.49 -7.70
CA ARG A 89 11.17 4.80 -7.30
C ARG A 89 11.64 4.79 -5.85
N GLY A 90 10.85 4.19 -4.96
CA GLY A 90 11.14 4.12 -3.52
C GLY A 90 9.96 3.62 -2.68
N LEU A 91 10.08 3.75 -1.36
CA LEU A 91 9.02 3.40 -0.42
C LEU A 91 8.31 4.65 0.10
N LEU A 92 6.99 4.70 -0.07
CA LEU A 92 6.16 5.82 0.35
C LEU A 92 5.10 5.38 1.36
N CYS A 93 4.64 6.32 2.19
CA CYS A 93 3.44 6.08 2.97
C CYS A 93 2.21 6.04 2.05
N ARG A 94 1.15 5.37 2.50
CA ARG A 94 -0.09 5.20 1.73
C ARG A 94 -0.71 6.52 1.27
N ASP A 95 -0.67 7.57 2.09
CA ASP A 95 -1.21 8.87 1.72
C ASP A 95 -0.37 9.60 0.67
N CYS A 96 0.96 9.59 0.78
CA CYS A 96 1.84 10.16 -0.25
C CYS A 96 1.70 9.42 -1.58
N ASN A 97 1.76 8.07 -1.56
CA ASN A 97 1.60 7.25 -2.76
C ASN A 97 0.26 7.52 -3.45
N ARG A 98 -0.83 7.59 -2.67
CA ARG A 98 -2.15 7.94 -3.20
C ARG A 98 -2.20 9.37 -3.73
N GLY A 99 -1.56 10.31 -3.03
CA GLY A 99 -1.46 11.71 -3.45
C GLY A 99 -0.83 11.84 -4.83
N LEU A 100 0.32 11.18 -5.07
CA LEU A 100 0.97 11.15 -6.39
C LEU A 100 0.01 10.62 -7.47
N GLY A 101 -0.67 9.50 -7.21
CA GLY A 101 -1.65 8.94 -8.14
C GLY A 101 -2.85 9.84 -8.42
N VAL A 102 -3.37 10.55 -7.42
CA VAL A 102 -4.46 11.55 -7.60
C VAL A 102 -4.01 12.69 -8.51
N PHE A 103 -2.75 13.10 -8.38
CA PHE A 103 -2.11 14.07 -9.27
C PHE A 103 -1.53 13.44 -10.55
N ARG A 104 -1.89 12.19 -10.84
CA ARG A 104 -1.55 11.45 -12.07
C ARG A 104 -0.04 11.32 -12.31
N ASP A 105 0.74 11.22 -11.23
CA ASP A 105 2.20 11.21 -11.28
C ASP A 105 2.78 12.38 -12.09
N ASN A 106 2.07 13.52 -12.17
CA ASN A 106 2.43 14.67 -13.00
C ASN A 106 3.07 15.79 -12.15
N PRO A 107 4.39 16.07 -12.30
CA PRO A 107 5.07 17.10 -11.53
C PRO A 107 4.50 18.50 -11.75
N THR A 108 4.15 18.86 -12.99
CA THR A 108 3.56 20.17 -13.32
C THR A 108 2.24 20.39 -12.59
N LEU A 109 1.41 19.34 -12.46
CA LEU A 109 0.15 19.43 -11.73
C LEU A 109 0.39 19.54 -10.21
N LEU A 110 1.38 18.83 -9.67
CA LEU A 110 1.78 18.94 -8.25
C LEU A 110 2.28 20.34 -7.92
N GLU A 111 3.10 20.94 -8.80
CA GLU A 111 3.58 22.31 -8.65
C GLU A 111 2.44 23.33 -8.68
N ALA A 112 1.49 23.16 -9.60
CA ALA A 112 0.29 24.00 -9.67
C ALA A 112 -0.57 23.87 -8.40
N ALA A 113 -0.73 22.67 -7.87
CA ALA A 113 -1.45 22.44 -6.60
C ALA A 113 -0.75 23.08 -5.41
N ALA A 114 0.58 22.94 -5.33
CA ALA A 114 1.39 23.61 -4.30
C ALA A 114 1.30 25.14 -4.41
N LYS A 115 1.31 25.68 -5.64
CA LYS A 115 1.11 27.12 -5.88
C LYS A 115 -0.28 27.57 -5.40
N TYR A 116 -1.33 26.82 -5.75
CA TYR A 116 -2.69 27.13 -5.31
C TYR A 116 -2.81 27.23 -3.79
N LEU A 117 -2.22 26.29 -3.05
CA LEU A 117 -2.19 26.31 -1.58
C LEU A 117 -1.43 27.53 -1.02
N ARG A 118 -0.30 27.90 -1.63
CA ARG A 118 0.43 29.12 -1.23
C ARG A 118 -0.36 30.39 -1.50
N ASP A 119 -1.08 30.46 -2.62
CA ASP A 119 -1.84 31.64 -3.02
C ASP A 119 -3.18 31.79 -2.26
N LYS A 120 -3.86 30.67 -1.94
CA LYS A 120 -5.20 30.66 -1.34
C LYS A 120 -5.19 30.32 0.16
N GLY A 121 -4.04 29.93 0.70
CA GLY A 121 -3.89 29.41 2.05
C GLY A 121 -3.99 27.88 2.11
N HIS A 122 -3.37 27.30 3.14
CA HIS A 122 -3.45 25.88 3.45
C HIS A 122 -3.75 25.68 4.95
N TYR A 123 -4.34 24.53 5.26
CA TYR A 123 -4.75 24.16 6.63
C TYR A 123 -4.13 22.83 7.07
N GLY A 124 -3.11 22.37 6.35
CA GLY A 124 -2.33 21.20 6.75
C GLY A 124 -1.56 21.49 8.05
N HIS A 125 -1.41 20.47 8.89
CA HIS A 125 -0.53 20.52 10.04
C HIS A 125 0.90 20.16 9.61
N ASP A 126 1.89 20.72 10.31
CA ASP A 126 3.28 20.33 10.12
C ASP A 126 3.44 18.83 10.38
N LEU A 127 4.27 18.18 9.57
CA LEU A 127 4.59 16.76 9.69
C LEU A 127 5.49 16.58 10.92
N THR A 128 4.88 16.54 12.11
CA THR A 128 5.54 16.19 13.38
C THR A 128 5.84 14.71 13.45
#